data_AF-A0A511WV62-F1
#
_entry.id   AF-A0A511WV62-F1
#
_cell.length_a   1.000
_cell.length_b   1.000
_cell.length_c   1.000
_cell.angle_alpha   90.00
_cell.angle_beta   90.00
_cell.angle_gamma   90.00
#
_symmetry.space_group_name_H-M   'P 1'
#
loop_
_entity.id
_entity.type
_entity.pdbx_description
1 polymer ?
#
loop_
_entity_poly.entity_id
_entity_poly.type
_entity_poly.pdbx_seq_one_letter_code
_entity_poly.pdbx_strand_id
1 'polypeptide(L)'
;MFIVGFLGLNFLITSGCVLYFKQMDEGEDEKGSYTILRKLGFTRGDLLRGIQGKQLLNFGIPLLIGLLHSYFAVKSGWFFFGTELWTPMLIVMGLYAAFYSIFGLLSVLYYKKIMKEAL
;
A
#
# COMPACT_ATOMS: atom_id res chain seq x y z
N MET A 1 -10.55 9.20 -24.75
CA MET A 1 -9.70 9.49 -23.56
C MET A 1 -10.38 9.17 -22.23
N PHE A 2 -11.71 9.34 -22.09
CA PHE A 2 -12.45 9.02 -20.86
C PHE A 2 -12.27 7.56 -20.39
N ILE A 3 -12.47 6.57 -21.27
CA ILE A 3 -12.44 5.13 -20.90
C ILE A 3 -11.08 4.72 -20.31
N VAL A 4 -9.98 5.16 -20.94
CA VAL A 4 -8.61 4.82 -20.50
C VAL A 4 -8.30 5.44 -19.13
N GLY A 5 -8.63 6.72 -18.93
CA GLY A 5 -8.43 7.40 -17.65
C GLY A 5 -9.30 6.81 -16.53
N PHE A 6 -10.56 6.52 -16.84
CA PHE A 6 -11.50 5.91 -15.89
C PHE A 6 -11.07 4.50 -15.48
N LEU A 7 -10.70 3.64 -16.45
CA LEU A 7 -10.22 2.28 -16.16
C LEU A 7 -8.93 2.30 -15.33
N GLY A 8 -7.99 3.21 -15.65
CA GLY A 8 -6.74 3.35 -14.90
C GLY A 8 -6.99 3.76 -13.44
N LEU A 9 -7.86 4.75 -13.22
CA LEU A 9 -8.21 5.21 -11.87
C LEU A 9 -8.98 4.14 -11.09
N ASN A 10 -9.92 3.45 -11.73
CA ASN A 10 -10.67 2.36 -11.10
C ASN A 10 -9.76 1.19 -10.69
N PHE A 11 -8.82 0.81 -11.57
CA PHE A 11 -7.83 -0.23 -11.27
C PHE A 11 -6.97 0.14 -10.06
N LEU A 12 -6.50 1.40 -10.02
CA LEU A 12 -5.66 1.92 -8.95
C LEU A 12 -6.37 1.94 -7.60
N ILE A 13 -7.63 2.37 -7.56
CA ILE A 13 -8.44 2.32 -6.33
C ILE A 13 -8.69 0.87 -5.92
N THR A 14 -9.11 0.02 -6.86
CA THR A 14 -9.47 -1.38 -6.59
C THR A 14 -8.27 -2.15 -6.03
N SER A 15 -7.08 -1.99 -6.61
CA SER A 15 -5.88 -2.67 -6.13
C SER A 15 -5.50 -2.25 -4.71
N GLY A 16 -5.61 -0.95 -4.40
CA GLY A 16 -5.40 -0.42 -3.06
C GLY A 16 -6.40 -0.98 -2.04
N CYS A 17 -7.69 -1.02 -2.39
CA CYS A 17 -8.74 -1.61 -1.55
C CYS A 17 -8.50 -3.09 -1.27
N VAL A 18 -8.18 -3.89 -2.30
CA VAL A 18 -7.92 -5.33 -2.14
C VAL A 18 -6.75 -5.56 -1.18
N LEU A 19 -5.67 -4.80 -1.33
CA LEU A 19 -4.52 -4.91 -0.44
C LEU A 19 -4.87 -4.50 0.99
N TYR A 20 -5.63 -3.41 1.16
CA TYR A 20 -6.13 -2.98 2.46
C TYR A 20 -6.98 -4.04 3.16
N PHE A 21 -7.96 -4.63 2.47
CA PHE A 21 -8.80 -5.69 3.05
C PHE A 21 -8.00 -6.94 3.39
N LYS A 22 -7.05 -7.32 2.55
CA LYS A 22 -6.13 -8.42 2.88
C LYS A 22 -5.37 -8.16 4.19
N GLN A 23 -4.87 -6.94 4.39
CA GLN A 23 -4.21 -6.57 5.65
C GLN A 23 -5.18 -6.55 6.83
N MET A 24 -6.44 -6.16 6.59
CA MET A 24 -7.49 -6.18 7.59
C MET A 24 -7.74 -7.61 8.11
N ASP A 25 -7.91 -8.55 7.18
CA ASP A 25 -8.14 -9.98 7.48
C ASP A 25 -6.93 -10.60 8.19
N GLU A 26 -5.71 -10.37 7.69
CA GLU A 26 -4.48 -10.82 8.35
C GLU A 26 -4.37 -10.27 9.78
N GLY A 27 -4.82 -9.03 10.01
CA GLY A 27 -4.77 -8.42 11.33
C GLY A 27 -5.75 -9.05 12.32
N GLU A 28 -6.93 -9.45 11.86
CA GLU A 28 -7.90 -10.19 12.66
C GLU A 28 -7.34 -11.56 13.07
N ASP A 29 -6.76 -12.30 12.12
CA ASP A 29 -6.16 -13.62 12.37
C ASP A 29 -4.97 -13.55 13.36
N GLU A 30 -4.20 -12.45 13.34
CA GLU A 30 -3.04 -12.26 14.20
C GLU A 30 -3.38 -11.79 15.64
N LYS A 31 -4.65 -11.50 15.95
CA LYS A 31 -5.09 -11.04 17.30
C LYS A 31 -4.59 -11.92 18.44
N GLY A 32 -4.71 -13.25 18.29
CA GLY A 32 -4.26 -14.21 19.29
C GLY A 32 -2.75 -14.13 19.52
N SER A 33 -1.98 -14.02 18.44
CA SER A 33 -0.52 -13.90 18.49
C SER A 33 -0.06 -12.63 19.21
N TYR A 34 -0.73 -11.49 19.00
CA TYR A 34 -0.41 -10.26 19.74
C TYR A 34 -0.65 -10.40 21.24
N THR A 35 -1.69 -11.13 21.64
CA THR A 35 -1.96 -11.43 23.05
C THR A 35 -0.87 -12.30 23.67
N ILE A 36 -0.38 -13.31 22.95
CA ILE A 36 0.72 -14.16 23.40
C ILE A 36 2.01 -13.34 23.56
N LEU A 37 2.35 -12.51 22.57
CA LEU A 37 3.54 -11.65 22.64
C LEU A 37 3.49 -10.69 23.83
N ARG A 38 2.31 -10.18 24.20
CA ARG A 38 2.12 -9.37 25.41
C ARG A 38 2.38 -10.15 26.69
N LYS A 39 1.95 -11.42 26.76
CA LYS A 39 2.26 -12.31 27.90
C LYS A 39 3.75 -12.64 28.00
N LEU A 40 4.47 -12.63 26.87
CA LEU A 40 5.92 -12.81 26.82
C LEU A 40 6.70 -11.52 27.15
N GLY A 41 6.02 -10.42 27.48
CA GLY A 41 6.65 -9.18 27.96
C GLY A 41 6.87 -8.10 26.91
N PHE A 42 6.43 -8.28 25.65
CA PHE A 42 6.53 -7.23 24.63
C PHE A 42 5.64 -6.03 25.00
N THR A 43 6.10 -4.81 24.74
CA THR A 43 5.29 -3.61 24.95
C THR A 43 4.34 -3.39 23.76
N ARG A 44 3.27 -2.60 23.96
CA ARG A 44 2.41 -2.15 22.84
C ARG A 44 3.21 -1.37 21.78
N GLY A 45 4.29 -0.69 22.18
CA GLY A 45 5.18 0.04 21.27
C GLY A 45 6.00 -0.90 20.37
N ASP A 46 6.48 -2.02 20.92
CA ASP A 46 7.24 -3.02 20.16
C ASP A 46 6.36 -3.68 19.10
N LEU A 47 5.12 -4.03 19.48
CA LEU A 47 4.13 -4.59 18.56
C LEU A 47 3.77 -3.58 17.45
N LEU A 48 3.55 -2.32 17.81
CA LEU A 48 3.23 -1.28 16.84
C LEU A 48 4.37 -1.06 15.83
N ARG A 49 5.63 -1.07 16.29
CA ARG A 49 6.81 -0.98 15.40
C ARG A 49 6.88 -2.16 14.45
N GLY A 50 6.60 -3.38 14.93
CA GLY A 50 6.53 -4.58 14.10
C GLY A 50 5.47 -4.46 13.01
N ILE A 51 4.26 -4.03 13.38
CA ILE A 51 3.15 -3.79 12.45
C ILE A 51 3.52 -2.72 11.42
N GLN A 52 4.09 -1.58 11.85
CA GLN A 52 4.52 -0.52 10.93
C GLN A 52 5.54 -1.03 9.92
N GLY A 53 6.51 -1.85 10.35
CA GLY A 53 7.46 -2.50 9.45
C GLY A 53 6.78 -3.46 8.46
N LYS A 54 5.87 -4.31 8.94
CA LYS A 54 5.08 -5.23 8.09
C LYS A 54 4.28 -4.46 7.04
N GLN A 55 3.60 -3.39 7.43
CA GLN A 55 2.83 -2.57 6.51
C GLN A 55 3.70 -1.81 5.51
N LEU A 56 4.85 -1.30 5.95
CA LEU A 56 5.81 -0.66 5.06
C LEU A 56 6.32 -1.63 3.99
N LEU A 57 6.56 -2.90 4.31
CA LEU A 57 6.96 -3.91 3.33
C LEU A 57 5.80 -4.29 2.40
N ASN A 58 4.62 -4.56 2.97
CA ASN A 58 3.44 -5.00 2.21
C ASN A 58 2.94 -3.95 1.22
N PHE A 59 2.98 -2.66 1.57
CA PHE A 59 2.63 -1.57 0.66
C PHE A 59 3.82 -1.02 -0.12
N GLY A 60 5.01 -0.98 0.49
CA GLY A 60 6.21 -0.38 -0.11
C GLY A 60 6.78 -1.21 -1.26
N ILE A 61 6.79 -2.54 -1.17
CA ILE A 61 7.28 -3.38 -2.27
C ILE A 61 6.42 -3.20 -3.53
N PRO A 62 5.07 -3.36 -3.49
CA PRO A 62 4.23 -3.11 -4.66
C PRO A 62 4.29 -1.66 -5.15
N LEU A 63 4.44 -0.68 -4.26
CA LEU A 63 4.60 0.72 -4.63
C LEU A 63 5.89 0.91 -5.46
N LEU A 64 7.03 0.46 -4.94
CA LEU A 64 8.32 0.59 -5.62
C LEU A 64 8.33 -0.14 -6.97
N ILE A 65 7.81 -1.37 -7.02
CA ILE A 65 7.72 -2.14 -8.27
C ILE A 65 6.82 -1.40 -9.27
N GLY A 66 5.68 -0.87 -8.84
CA GLY A 66 4.77 -0.11 -9.70
C GLY A 66 5.40 1.17 -10.25
N LEU A 67 6.15 1.90 -9.43
CA LEU A 67 6.88 3.11 -9.84
C LEU A 67 7.99 2.77 -10.85
N LEU A 68 8.78 1.73 -10.59
CA LEU A 68 9.80 1.24 -11.52
C LEU A 68 9.18 0.80 -12.84
N HIS A 69 8.10 0.01 -12.78
CA HIS A 69 7.38 -0.46 -13.97
C HIS A 69 6.87 0.72 -14.80
N SER A 70 6.27 1.72 -14.15
CA SER A 70 5.76 2.94 -14.82
C SER A 70 6.88 3.71 -15.51
N TYR A 71 8.02 3.88 -14.83
CA TYR A 71 9.17 4.57 -15.41
C TYR A 71 9.74 3.83 -16.63
N PHE A 72 9.96 2.52 -16.52
CA PHE A 72 10.48 1.72 -17.63
C PHE A 72 9.51 1.64 -18.81
N ALA A 73 8.20 1.57 -18.56
CA ALA A 73 7.18 1.57 -19.60
C ALA A 73 7.17 2.87 -20.42
N VAL A 74 7.28 4.02 -19.77
CA VAL A 74 7.37 5.32 -20.45
C VAL A 74 8.69 5.46 -21.19
N LYS A 75 9.80 5.05 -20.57
CA LYS A 75 11.13 5.09 -21.19
C LYS A 75 11.23 4.21 -22.44
N SER A 76 10.68 3.00 -22.42
CA SER A 76 10.67 2.12 -23.60
C SER A 76 9.71 2.61 -24.69
N GLY A 77 8.61 3.25 -24.30
CA GLY A 77 7.63 3.83 -25.22
C GLY A 77 8.09 5.10 -25.92
N TRP A 78 9.13 5.78 -25.44
CA TRP A 78 9.63 7.04 -26.04
C TRP A 78 9.82 6.92 -27.55
N PHE A 79 10.41 5.80 -28.02
CA PHE A 79 10.67 5.56 -29.44
C PHE A 79 9.40 5.54 -30.31
N PHE A 80 8.25 5.13 -29.73
CA PHE A 80 6.98 5.04 -30.46
C PHE A 80 6.17 6.34 -30.42
N PHE A 81 6.27 7.13 -29.33
CA PHE A 81 5.37 8.27 -29.13
C PHE A 81 5.95 9.62 -29.57
N GLY A 82 7.28 9.77 -29.62
CA GLY A 82 7.93 11.03 -30.08
C GLY A 82 7.62 12.29 -29.24
N THR A 83 6.84 12.14 -28.17
CA THR A 83 6.38 13.22 -27.28
C THR A 83 6.93 13.03 -25.87
N GLU A 84 7.19 14.13 -25.16
CA GLU A 84 7.63 14.08 -23.77
C GLU A 84 6.49 13.66 -22.82
N LEU A 85 6.51 12.41 -22.38
CA LEU A 85 5.51 11.82 -21.48
C LEU A 85 5.88 11.94 -19.99
N TRP A 86 6.87 12.77 -19.65
CA TRP A 86 7.36 12.91 -18.28
C TRP A 86 6.33 13.50 -17.33
N THR A 87 5.67 14.60 -17.72
CA THR A 87 4.65 15.26 -16.89
C THR A 87 3.46 14.34 -16.56
N PRO A 88 2.79 13.69 -17.54
CA PRO A 88 1.70 12.78 -17.23
C PRO A 88 2.15 11.55 -16.43
N MET A 89 3.36 11.03 -16.69
CA MET A 89 3.94 9.94 -15.90
C MET A 89 4.08 10.34 -14.43
N LEU A 90 4.68 11.49 -14.13
CA LEU A 90 4.90 11.95 -12.76
C LEU A 90 3.57 12.20 -12.02
N ILE A 91 2.55 12.72 -12.71
CA ILE A 91 1.21 12.91 -12.13
C ILE A 91 0.60 11.57 -11.73
N VAL A 92 0.63 10.56 -12.61
CA VAL A 92 0.05 9.24 -12.33
C VAL A 92 0.85 8.50 -11.25
N MET A 93 2.17 8.57 -11.28
CA MET A 93 3.04 8.00 -10.23
C MET A 93 2.77 8.66 -8.87
N GLY A 94 2.57 9.98 -8.85
CA GLY A 94 2.20 10.72 -7.65
C GLY A 94 0.85 10.29 -7.07
N LEU A 95 -0.17 10.15 -7.93
CA LEU A 95 -1.47 9.62 -7.53
C LEU A 95 -1.35 8.19 -6.98
N TYR A 96 -0.63 7.32 -7.68
CA TYR A 96 -0.39 5.94 -7.24
C TYR A 96 0.27 5.88 -5.86
N ALA A 97 1.33 6.67 -5.65
CA ALA A 97 1.99 6.78 -4.36
C ALA A 97 1.07 7.33 -3.26
N ALA A 98 0.25 8.34 -3.57
CA ALA A 98 -0.70 8.91 -2.61
C ALA A 98 -1.75 7.88 -2.18
N PHE A 99 -2.39 7.18 -3.13
CA PHE A 99 -3.39 6.16 -2.82
C PHE A 99 -2.80 5.01 -2.01
N TYR A 100 -1.65 4.46 -2.40
CA TYR A 100 -0.99 3.39 -1.64
C TYR A 100 -0.61 3.84 -0.23
N SER A 101 -0.14 5.08 -0.07
CA SER A 101 0.17 5.64 1.24
C SER A 101 -1.07 5.78 2.12
N ILE A 102 -2.20 6.23 1.57
CA ILE A 102 -3.48 6.34 2.29
C ILE A 102 -3.92 4.96 2.78
N PHE A 103 -3.96 3.95 1.91
CA PHE A 103 -4.35 2.59 2.32
C PHE A 103 -3.36 1.97 3.32
N GLY A 104 -2.06 2.22 3.15
CA GLY A 104 -1.04 1.81 4.11
C GLY A 104 -1.27 2.40 5.49
N LEU A 105 -1.52 3.71 5.58
CA LEU A 105 -1.85 4.39 6.83
C LEU A 105 -3.15 3.86 7.45
N LEU A 106 -4.20 3.67 6.65
CA LEU A 106 -5.47 3.09 7.11
C LEU A 106 -5.26 1.69 7.69
N SER A 107 -4.42 0.86 7.07
CA SER A 107 -4.12 -0.48 7.61
C SER A 107 -3.41 -0.41 8.96
N VAL A 108 -2.43 0.49 9.14
CA VAL A 108 -1.73 0.68 10.43
C VAL A 108 -2.70 1.13 11.51
N LEU A 109 -3.60 2.08 11.18
CA LEU A 109 -4.63 2.54 12.11
C LEU A 109 -5.60 1.41 12.51
N TYR A 110 -5.97 0.57 11.54
CA TYR A 110 -6.81 -0.59 11.78
C TYR A 110 -6.15 -1.60 12.71
N TYR A 111 -4.90 -1.99 12.42
CA TYR A 111 -4.11 -2.87 13.28
C TYR A 111 -3.94 -2.33 14.70
N LYS A 112 -3.75 -1.01 14.84
CA LYS A 112 -3.69 -0.36 16.16
C LYS A 112 -5.00 -0.50 16.93
N LYS A 113 -6.15 -0.41 16.23
CA LYS A 113 -7.48 -0.63 16.83
C LYS A 113 -7.63 -2.09 17.28
N ILE A 114 -7.29 -3.03 16.41
CA ILE A 114 -7.28 -4.48 16.71
C ILE A 114 -6.49 -4.80 17.97
N MET A 115 -5.26 -4.29 18.07
CA MET A 115 -4.39 -4.55 19.22
C MET A 115 -4.97 -3.95 20.51
N LYS A 116 -5.70 -2.84 20.43
CA LYS A 116 -6.37 -2.24 21.60
C LYS A 116 -7.58 -3.07 22.04
N GLU A 117 -8.28 -3.73 21.12
CA GLU A 117 -9.43 -4.58 21.44
C GLU A 117 -9.02 -5.95 21.99
N ALA A 118 -7.88 -6.48 21.55
CA ALA A 118 -7.38 -7.79 22.01
C ALA A 118 -6.68 -7.75 23.39
N LEU A 119 -6.30 -6.56 23.88
CA LEU A 119 -5.46 -6.37 25.08
C LEU A 119 -6.10 -5.50 26.16
#